data_AF-A0AAV4GMX7-F1
#
_entry.id   AF-A0AAV4GMX7-F1
#
_cell.length_a   1.000
_cell.length_b   1.000
_cell.length_c   1.000
_cell.angle_alpha   90.00
_cell.angle_beta   90.00
_cell.angle_gamma   90.00
#
_symmetry.space_group_name_H-M   'P 1'
#
loop_
_entity.id
_entity.type
_entity.pdbx_description
1 polymer ?
#
loop_
_entity_poly.entity_id
_entity_poly.type
_entity_poly.pdbx_seq_one_letter_code
_entity_poly.pdbx_strand_id
1 'polypeptide(L)'
;MDGAVALGESLVENSDLEELRVAWNGFHLRGCMAIGHALKHNSSLLSLDLTCNRISELCLAQLLKGLQDNSTLQVLKLPLNPLSPQSAYSILQFIDKHSNMALSHVDLGDQEERAEECPVVYENPLIVLMEFCRLQNLRLVDMFNNIDKDRSKSLSYQEFQDGLQRVNIPLADHSLQQLMTELDKNKDGEIDFGELIDGQREYKRLVQDALRDGPMDSNIVGQIGIKMKQHIHDKYLMRKKF
;
A
#
# COMPACT_ATOMS: atom_id res chain seq x y z
N MET A 1 -8.86 -4.69 15.58
CA MET A 1 -8.13 -5.97 15.64
C MET A 1 -7.96 -6.44 14.21
N ASP A 2 -6.72 -6.62 13.74
CA ASP A 2 -6.44 -7.11 12.39
C ASP A 2 -6.41 -8.63 12.37
N GLY A 3 -7.52 -9.26 11.97
CA GLY A 3 -7.63 -10.73 11.92
C GLY A 3 -6.54 -11.40 11.08
N ALA A 4 -6.12 -10.76 9.98
CA ALA A 4 -5.03 -11.24 9.14
C ALA A 4 -3.65 -11.21 9.84
N VAL A 5 -3.42 -10.22 10.72
CA VAL A 5 -2.16 -10.12 11.49
C VAL A 5 -2.11 -11.20 12.54
N ALA A 6 -3.19 -11.36 13.33
CA ALA A 6 -3.30 -12.42 14.33
C ALA A 6 -3.17 -13.82 13.72
N LEU A 7 -3.74 -14.01 12.52
CA LEU A 7 -3.56 -15.25 11.76
C LEU A 7 -2.10 -15.47 11.37
N GLY A 8 -1.42 -14.47 10.82
CA GLY A 8 0.00 -14.56 10.50
C GLY A 8 0.85 -14.92 11.71
N GLU A 9 0.63 -14.26 12.85
CA GLU A 9 1.30 -14.58 14.12
C GLU A 9 1.04 -16.03 14.55
N SER A 10 -0.20 -16.51 14.46
CA SER A 10 -0.54 -17.90 14.82
C SER A 10 0.07 -18.93 13.87
N LEU A 11 0.28 -18.59 12.60
CA LEU A 11 0.88 -19.47 11.60
C LEU A 11 2.38 -19.64 11.81
N VAL A 12 3.06 -18.69 12.46
CA VAL A 12 4.49 -18.85 12.82
C VAL A 12 4.70 -20.07 13.71
N GLU A 13 3.81 -20.24 14.69
CA GLU A 13 3.87 -21.31 15.70
C GLU A 13 3.22 -22.62 15.23
N ASN A 14 2.40 -22.55 14.18
CA ASN A 14 1.70 -23.72 13.68
C ASN A 14 2.63 -24.63 12.86
N SER A 15 2.72 -25.90 13.24
CA SER A 15 3.59 -26.90 12.60
C SER A 15 2.84 -28.09 12.00
N ASP A 16 1.51 -28.05 11.99
CA ASP A 16 0.66 -29.15 11.53
C ASP A 16 -0.21 -28.79 10.32
N LEU A 17 -0.55 -27.50 10.15
CA LEU A 17 -1.46 -27.07 9.11
C LEU A 17 -0.77 -27.12 7.74
N GLU A 18 -1.33 -27.92 6.83
CA GLU A 18 -0.81 -28.11 5.48
C GLU A 18 -1.55 -27.27 4.43
N GLU A 19 -2.84 -26.96 4.65
CA GLU A 19 -3.64 -26.16 3.73
C GLU A 19 -4.40 -25.07 4.47
N LEU A 20 -4.27 -23.83 3.99
CA LEU A 20 -4.98 -22.68 4.50
C LEU A 20 -5.73 -21.98 3.38
N ARG A 21 -7.06 -21.85 3.55
CA ARG A 21 -7.92 -21.10 2.65
C ARG A 21 -8.58 -19.95 3.38
N VAL A 22 -8.25 -18.74 2.97
CA VAL A 22 -8.70 -17.51 3.63
C VAL A 22 -9.19 -16.50 2.61
N ALA A 23 -9.90 -16.99 1.59
CA ALA A 23 -10.48 -16.13 0.58
C ALA A 23 -11.44 -15.09 1.19
N TRP A 24 -11.55 -13.90 0.58
CA TRP A 24 -12.50 -12.84 0.98
C TRP A 24 -12.32 -12.27 2.41
N ASN A 25 -11.08 -12.11 2.86
CA ASN A 25 -10.76 -11.60 4.20
C ASN A 25 -10.02 -10.26 4.23
N GLY A 26 -9.72 -9.64 3.07
CA GLY A 26 -9.16 -8.30 2.99
C GLY A 26 -7.84 -8.14 3.76
N PHE A 27 -6.80 -8.88 3.36
CA PHE A 27 -5.54 -8.91 4.10
C PHE A 27 -4.81 -7.58 4.09
N HIS A 28 -4.93 -6.81 3.00
CA HIS A 28 -4.24 -5.54 2.81
C HIS A 28 -2.72 -5.67 3.08
N LEU A 29 -1.99 -4.55 3.14
CA LEU A 29 -0.53 -4.61 3.28
C LEU A 29 -0.10 -5.24 4.61
N ARG A 30 -0.74 -4.87 5.72
CA ARG A 30 -0.36 -5.35 7.06
C ARG A 30 -0.58 -6.84 7.24
N GLY A 31 -1.69 -7.38 6.73
CA GLY A 31 -1.93 -8.82 6.71
C GLY A 31 -0.93 -9.55 5.82
N CYS A 32 -0.56 -8.99 4.67
CA CYS A 32 0.45 -9.60 3.79
C CYS A 32 1.86 -9.56 4.39
N MET A 33 2.21 -8.52 5.15
CA MET A 33 3.45 -8.49 5.93
C MET A 33 3.47 -9.60 6.98
N ALA A 34 2.36 -9.77 7.72
CA ALA A 34 2.25 -10.81 8.73
C ALA A 34 2.32 -12.22 8.11
N ILE A 35 1.61 -12.46 7.00
CA ILE A 35 1.69 -13.73 6.27
C ILE A 35 3.06 -13.95 5.64
N GLY A 36 3.68 -12.93 5.05
CA GLY A 36 5.05 -13.05 4.54
C GLY A 36 6.03 -13.43 5.65
N HIS A 37 5.93 -12.80 6.82
CA HIS A 37 6.70 -13.19 7.99
C HIS A 37 6.42 -14.64 8.42
N ALA A 38 5.14 -15.04 8.44
CA ALA A 38 4.76 -16.40 8.79
C ALA A 38 5.30 -17.44 7.81
N LEU A 39 5.19 -17.19 6.50
CA LEU A 39 5.71 -18.07 5.45
C LEU A 39 7.22 -18.26 5.59
N LYS A 40 7.97 -17.23 5.98
CA LYS A 40 9.42 -17.37 6.21
C LYS A 40 9.76 -18.41 7.29
N HIS A 41 8.91 -18.59 8.30
CA HIS A 41 9.18 -19.45 9.45
C HIS A 41 8.38 -20.75 9.46
N ASN A 42 7.21 -20.76 8.83
CA ASN A 42 6.32 -21.90 8.80
C ASN A 42 6.89 -22.99 7.90
N SER A 43 6.97 -24.21 8.43
CA SER A 43 7.53 -25.37 7.74
C SER A 43 6.51 -26.49 7.50
N SER A 44 5.22 -26.25 7.71
CA SER A 44 4.15 -27.24 7.56
C SER A 44 3.22 -26.93 6.39
N LEU A 45 3.01 -25.64 6.10
CA LEU A 45 2.04 -25.19 5.11
C LEU A 45 2.53 -25.50 3.70
N LEU A 46 1.70 -26.23 2.95
CA LEU A 46 1.94 -26.69 1.58
C LEU A 46 1.10 -25.89 0.58
N SER A 47 -0.11 -25.46 0.96
CA SER A 47 -1.05 -24.75 0.10
C SER A 47 -1.64 -23.54 0.81
N LEU A 48 -1.55 -22.38 0.16
CA LEU A 48 -2.12 -21.12 0.64
C LEU A 48 -3.02 -20.50 -0.43
N ASP A 49 -4.29 -20.32 -0.09
CA ASP A 49 -5.28 -19.66 -0.93
C ASP A 49 -5.64 -18.27 -0.38
N LEU A 50 -5.19 -17.25 -1.12
CA LEU A 50 -5.43 -15.83 -0.87
C LEU A 50 -6.39 -15.22 -1.91
N THR A 51 -7.31 -16.00 -2.48
CA THR A 51 -8.31 -15.51 -3.44
C THR A 51 -9.10 -14.30 -2.88
N CYS A 52 -9.26 -13.23 -3.66
CA CYS A 52 -10.03 -12.05 -3.25
C CYS A 52 -9.64 -11.48 -1.87
N ASN A 53 -8.36 -11.23 -1.66
CA ASN A 53 -7.84 -10.64 -0.43
C ASN A 53 -7.25 -9.25 -0.60
N ARG A 54 -7.54 -8.60 -1.73
CA ARG A 54 -7.03 -7.27 -2.10
C ARG A 54 -5.49 -7.24 -2.10
N ILE A 55 -4.88 -8.29 -2.63
CA ILE A 55 -3.43 -8.41 -2.76
C ILE A 55 -2.95 -7.50 -3.90
N SER A 56 -2.39 -6.36 -3.56
CA SER A 56 -1.74 -5.44 -4.51
C SER A 56 -0.29 -5.85 -4.82
N GLU A 57 0.36 -5.18 -5.77
CA GLU A 57 1.78 -5.40 -6.11
C GLU A 57 2.70 -5.28 -4.88
N LEU A 58 2.43 -4.33 -3.99
CA LEU A 58 3.19 -4.16 -2.74
C LEU A 58 2.97 -5.33 -1.78
N CYS A 59 1.73 -5.82 -1.67
CA CYS A 59 1.38 -6.98 -0.87
C CYS A 59 2.09 -8.24 -1.39
N LEU A 60 2.06 -8.44 -2.71
CA LEU A 60 2.76 -9.52 -3.39
C LEU A 60 4.26 -9.50 -3.08
N ALA A 61 4.90 -8.32 -3.12
CA ALA A 61 6.32 -8.20 -2.77
C ALA A 61 6.62 -8.66 -1.33
N GLN A 62 5.72 -8.41 -0.36
CA GLN A 62 5.89 -8.91 1.01
C GLN A 62 5.75 -10.43 1.10
N LEU A 63 4.78 -11.00 0.37
CA LEU A 63 4.61 -12.46 0.30
C LEU A 63 5.84 -13.13 -0.32
N LEU A 64 6.34 -12.61 -1.44
CA LEU A 64 7.54 -13.14 -2.11
C LEU A 64 8.77 -13.04 -1.21
N LYS A 65 8.95 -11.92 -0.49
CA LYS A 65 10.04 -11.76 0.47
C LYS A 65 10.00 -12.82 1.58
N GLY A 66 8.80 -13.18 2.04
CA GLY A 66 8.62 -14.27 2.99
C GLY A 66 8.97 -15.63 2.40
N LEU A 67 8.51 -15.88 1.18
CA LEU A 67 8.72 -17.13 0.48
C LEU A 67 10.18 -17.36 0.07
N GLN A 68 10.99 -16.31 -0.07
CA GLN A 68 12.41 -16.42 -0.43
C GLN A 68 13.18 -17.44 0.43
N ASP A 69 12.86 -17.48 1.73
CA ASP A 69 13.48 -18.39 2.70
C ASP A 69 12.60 -19.62 3.01
N ASN A 70 11.42 -19.73 2.39
CA ASN A 70 10.48 -20.83 2.61
C ASN A 70 10.76 -21.99 1.64
N SER A 71 10.91 -23.18 2.21
CA SER A 71 11.18 -24.42 1.46
C SER A 71 10.04 -25.43 1.50
N THR A 72 8.82 -25.02 1.87
CA THR A 72 7.70 -25.94 2.14
C THR A 72 6.45 -25.64 1.35
N LEU A 73 6.11 -24.37 1.15
CA LEU A 73 4.91 -23.98 0.40
C LEU A 73 5.08 -24.35 -1.07
N GLN A 74 4.14 -25.15 -1.58
CA GLN A 74 4.14 -25.66 -2.96
C GLN A 74 3.13 -24.94 -3.84
N VAL A 75 2.00 -24.52 -3.26
CA VAL A 75 0.87 -23.95 -3.98
C VAL A 75 0.51 -22.59 -3.39
N LEU A 76 0.51 -21.56 -4.24
CA LEU A 76 0.03 -20.22 -3.90
C LEU A 76 -1.09 -19.82 -4.87
N LYS A 77 -2.28 -19.50 -4.34
CA LYS A 77 -3.42 -19.03 -5.13
C LYS A 77 -3.72 -17.57 -4.84
N LEU A 78 -3.76 -16.78 -5.91
CA LEU A 78 -4.03 -15.35 -5.93
C LEU A 78 -5.17 -14.91 -6.88
N PRO A 79 -6.18 -15.73 -7.27
CA PRO A 79 -7.32 -15.24 -8.05
C PRO A 79 -8.04 -14.05 -7.41
N LEU A 80 -8.73 -13.28 -8.25
CA LEU A 80 -9.59 -12.17 -7.89
C LEU A 80 -8.89 -11.13 -7.01
N ASN A 81 -7.61 -10.86 -7.28
CA ASN A 81 -6.86 -9.80 -6.64
C ASN A 81 -6.53 -8.69 -7.65
N PRO A 82 -6.16 -7.49 -7.19
CA PRO A 82 -5.79 -6.38 -8.06
C PRO A 82 -4.34 -6.50 -8.55
N LEU A 83 -3.92 -7.66 -9.06
CA LEU A 83 -2.58 -7.83 -9.62
C LEU A 83 -2.55 -7.46 -11.10
N SER A 84 -1.56 -6.63 -11.47
CA SER A 84 -1.32 -6.26 -12.86
C SER A 84 -0.58 -7.38 -13.61
N PRO A 85 -0.57 -7.36 -14.96
CA PRO A 85 0.29 -8.26 -15.74
C PRO A 85 1.78 -8.21 -15.36
N GLN A 86 2.27 -7.06 -14.85
CA GLN A 86 3.64 -6.90 -14.36
C GLN A 86 3.92 -7.74 -13.11
N SER A 87 2.88 -8.02 -12.31
CA SER A 87 2.97 -8.89 -11.14
C SER A 87 3.34 -10.32 -11.53
N ALA A 88 2.76 -10.83 -12.63
CA ALA A 88 3.09 -12.15 -13.16
C ALA A 88 4.57 -12.23 -13.57
N TYR A 89 5.09 -11.18 -14.23
CA TYR A 89 6.50 -11.09 -14.57
C TYR A 89 7.40 -11.06 -13.32
N SER A 90 6.99 -10.33 -12.29
CA SER A 90 7.72 -10.25 -11.01
C SER A 90 7.78 -11.61 -10.31
N ILE A 91 6.69 -12.38 -10.32
CA ILE A 91 6.65 -13.75 -9.79
C ILE A 91 7.60 -14.65 -10.58
N LEU A 92 7.58 -14.59 -11.91
CA LEU A 92 8.47 -15.40 -12.76
C LEU A 92 9.95 -15.08 -12.50
N GLN A 93 10.31 -13.80 -12.48
CA GLN A 93 11.68 -13.39 -12.15
C GLN A 93 12.10 -13.82 -10.74
N PHE A 94 11.18 -13.78 -9.80
CA PHE A 94 11.44 -14.20 -8.43
C PHE A 94 11.69 -15.71 -8.35
N ILE A 95 10.85 -16.53 -9.00
CA ILE A 95 11.03 -17.99 -9.05
C ILE A 95 12.36 -18.34 -9.74
N ASP A 96 12.69 -17.70 -10.86
CA ASP A 96 13.94 -17.93 -11.60
C ASP A 96 15.20 -17.65 -10.76
N LYS A 97 15.14 -16.64 -9.87
CA LYS A 97 16.25 -16.27 -8.99
C LYS A 97 16.41 -17.15 -7.74
N HIS A 98 15.39 -17.92 -7.36
CA HIS A 98 15.35 -18.61 -6.06
C HIS A 98 15.09 -20.11 -6.21
N SER A 99 16.14 -20.84 -6.63
CA SER A 99 16.10 -22.28 -6.89
C SER A 99 15.82 -23.19 -5.67
N ASN A 100 15.87 -22.64 -4.44
CA ASN A 100 15.73 -23.43 -3.20
C ASN A 100 14.30 -23.50 -2.67
N MET A 101 13.34 -22.91 -3.39
CA MET A 101 11.94 -22.84 -2.98
C MET A 101 11.18 -24.09 -3.42
N ALA A 102 10.19 -24.50 -2.63
CA ALA A 102 9.29 -25.62 -2.98
C ALA A 102 8.11 -25.20 -3.87
N LEU A 103 7.96 -23.89 -4.14
CA LEU A 103 6.84 -23.33 -4.88
C LEU A 103 6.84 -23.86 -6.32
N SER A 104 5.83 -24.65 -6.65
CA SER A 104 5.69 -25.33 -7.95
C SER A 104 4.46 -24.88 -8.72
N HIS A 105 3.46 -24.34 -8.02
CA HIS A 105 2.23 -23.86 -8.63
C HIS A 105 1.85 -22.48 -8.09
N VAL A 106 1.72 -21.53 -8.99
CA VAL A 106 1.12 -20.22 -8.71
C VAL A 106 -0.12 -20.09 -9.58
N ASP A 107 -1.28 -20.07 -8.93
CA ASP A 107 -2.55 -19.83 -9.59
C ASP A 107 -2.88 -18.33 -9.52
N LEU A 108 -2.82 -17.66 -10.66
CA LEU A 108 -3.29 -16.29 -10.76
C LEU A 108 -4.79 -16.24 -11.08
N GLY A 109 -5.40 -17.24 -11.71
CA GLY A 109 -6.80 -17.19 -12.15
C GLY A 109 -7.19 -15.88 -12.85
N ASP A 110 -8.48 -15.55 -12.79
CA ASP A 110 -8.96 -14.22 -13.17
C ASP A 110 -8.48 -13.20 -12.14
N GLN A 111 -7.98 -12.05 -12.59
CA GLN A 111 -7.67 -10.94 -11.70
C GLN A 111 -8.88 -10.02 -11.63
N GLU A 112 -9.06 -9.35 -10.48
CA GLU A 112 -10.09 -8.32 -10.37
C GLU A 112 -9.78 -7.26 -11.42
N GLU A 113 -10.73 -7.00 -12.32
CA GLU A 113 -10.60 -5.88 -13.27
C GLU A 113 -10.29 -4.66 -12.43
N ARG A 114 -9.16 -4.01 -12.72
CA ARG A 114 -8.94 -2.66 -12.22
C ARG A 114 -10.15 -1.87 -12.72
N ALA A 115 -11.15 -1.67 -11.86
CA ALA A 115 -11.83 -0.38 -11.85
C ALA A 115 -10.70 0.64 -11.97
N GLU A 116 -10.86 1.65 -12.82
CA GLU A 116 -9.90 2.74 -13.04
C GLU A 116 -9.68 3.55 -11.74
N GLU A 117 -9.23 2.86 -10.70
CA GLU A 117 -8.98 3.35 -9.37
C GLU A 117 -7.54 3.83 -9.39
N CYS A 118 -7.44 5.10 -9.04
CA CYS A 118 -6.22 5.88 -9.08
C CYS A 118 -5.01 5.05 -8.60
N PRO A 119 -3.90 5.02 -9.34
CA PRO A 119 -2.75 4.16 -9.04
C PRO A 119 -2.05 4.42 -7.70
N VAL A 120 -2.55 5.37 -6.90
CA VAL A 120 -1.96 5.90 -5.66
C VAL A 120 -2.69 5.43 -4.38
N VAL A 121 -3.77 4.64 -4.51
CA VAL A 121 -4.64 4.25 -3.37
C VAL A 121 -3.96 3.36 -2.31
N TYR A 122 -2.84 2.71 -2.65
CA TYR A 122 -2.16 1.72 -1.77
C TYR A 122 -0.81 2.19 -1.21
N GLU A 123 -0.42 3.43 -1.48
CA GLU A 123 0.87 3.96 -1.07
C GLU A 123 0.70 4.75 0.25
N ASN A 124 1.76 4.84 1.07
CA ASN A 124 1.71 5.51 2.37
C ASN A 124 1.01 6.88 2.23
N PRO A 125 -0.13 7.11 2.91
CA PRO A 125 -0.98 8.28 2.67
C PRO A 125 -0.26 9.62 2.88
N LEU A 126 0.72 9.65 3.77
CA LEU A 126 1.56 10.81 4.03
C LEU A 126 2.49 11.09 2.84
N ILE A 127 3.08 10.07 2.24
CA ILE A 127 3.90 10.23 1.02
C ILE A 127 3.03 10.75 -0.13
N VAL A 128 1.81 10.22 -0.29
CA VAL A 128 0.85 10.67 -1.30
C VAL A 128 0.54 12.15 -1.15
N LEU A 129 0.17 12.60 0.05
CA LEU A 129 -0.13 14.00 0.34
C LEU A 129 1.08 14.91 0.05
N MET A 130 2.27 14.50 0.48
CA MET A 130 3.49 15.29 0.35
C MET A 130 3.96 15.37 -1.10
N GLU A 131 3.93 14.26 -1.84
CA GLU A 131 4.25 14.24 -3.28
C GLU A 131 3.27 15.10 -4.07
N PHE A 132 1.98 15.08 -3.72
CA PHE A 132 0.99 15.95 -4.36
C PHE A 132 1.34 17.43 -4.19
N CYS A 133 1.60 17.85 -2.96
CA CYS A 133 2.01 19.23 -2.66
C CYS A 133 3.25 19.62 -3.46
N ARG A 134 4.26 18.73 -3.50
CA ARG A 134 5.50 18.93 -4.24
C ARG A 134 5.27 19.07 -5.75
N LEU A 135 4.43 18.20 -6.34
CA LEU A 135 4.14 18.18 -7.77
C LEU A 135 3.30 19.38 -8.23
N GLN A 136 2.40 19.86 -7.38
CA GLN A 136 1.58 21.05 -7.64
C GLN A 136 2.29 22.35 -7.28
N ASN A 137 3.54 22.30 -6.80
CA ASN A 137 4.27 23.46 -6.27
C ASN A 137 3.46 24.22 -5.20
N LEU A 138 2.70 23.47 -4.40
CA LEU A 138 1.82 23.96 -3.34
C LEU A 138 2.55 23.86 -2.00
N ARG A 139 2.64 24.96 -1.25
CA ARG A 139 3.18 24.88 0.12
C ARG A 139 2.15 24.19 1.00
N LEU A 140 2.62 23.32 1.89
CA LEU A 140 1.76 22.56 2.79
C LEU A 140 0.87 23.47 3.65
N VAL A 141 1.38 24.62 4.06
CA VAL A 141 0.62 25.66 4.77
C VAL A 141 -0.48 26.29 3.91
N ASP A 142 -0.26 26.45 2.60
CA ASP A 142 -1.29 26.98 1.70
C ASP A 142 -2.39 25.95 1.48
N MET A 143 -2.02 24.67 1.36
CA MET A 143 -2.98 23.57 1.31
C MET A 143 -3.82 23.54 2.58
N PHE A 144 -3.19 23.57 3.75
CA PHE A 144 -3.84 23.55 5.05
C PHE A 144 -4.88 24.67 5.17
N ASN A 145 -4.47 25.92 4.94
CA ASN A 145 -5.35 27.08 5.02
C ASN A 145 -6.48 27.08 3.98
N ASN A 146 -6.29 26.40 2.85
CA ASN A 146 -7.35 26.25 1.84
C ASN A 146 -8.39 25.19 2.21
N ILE A 147 -8.03 24.24 3.07
CA ILE A 147 -8.88 23.15 3.53
C ILE A 147 -9.60 23.53 4.82
N ASP A 148 -8.89 24.19 5.75
CA ASP A 148 -9.40 24.72 7.02
C ASP A 148 -10.45 25.82 6.76
N LYS A 149 -11.73 25.43 6.71
CA LYS A 149 -12.82 26.33 6.32
C LYS A 149 -13.24 27.22 7.48
N ASP A 150 -13.21 26.66 8.68
CA ASP A 150 -13.63 27.36 9.89
C ASP A 150 -12.52 28.18 10.55
N ARG A 151 -11.27 28.05 10.06
CA ARG A 151 -10.06 28.72 10.54
C ARG A 151 -9.69 28.34 11.97
N SER A 152 -10.04 27.12 12.36
CA SER A 152 -9.68 26.53 13.65
C SER A 152 -8.18 26.36 13.83
N LYS A 153 -7.39 26.38 12.74
CA LYS A 153 -5.97 26.00 12.68
C LYS A 153 -5.73 24.51 12.93
N SER A 154 -6.79 23.72 12.80
CA SER A 154 -6.81 22.27 12.83
C SER A 154 -7.62 21.79 11.63
N LEU A 155 -7.46 20.52 11.24
CA LEU A 155 -8.27 19.90 10.20
C LEU A 155 -9.05 18.75 10.81
N SER A 156 -10.36 18.91 10.90
CA SER A 156 -11.24 17.78 11.20
C SER A 156 -11.21 16.74 10.07
N TYR A 157 -11.60 15.49 10.35
CA TYR A 157 -11.74 14.44 9.33
C TYR A 157 -12.58 14.94 8.13
N GLN A 158 -13.69 15.64 8.41
CA GLN A 158 -14.60 16.10 7.37
C GLN A 158 -13.97 17.19 6.51
N GLU A 159 -13.31 18.17 7.11
CA GLU A 159 -12.61 19.22 6.36
C GLU A 159 -11.51 18.61 5.52
N PHE A 160 -10.75 17.67 6.07
CA PHE A 160 -9.69 17.02 5.34
C PHE A 160 -10.23 16.19 4.18
N GLN A 161 -11.29 15.41 4.38
CA GLN A 161 -11.94 14.63 3.33
C GLN A 161 -12.47 15.54 2.20
N ASP A 162 -13.25 16.56 2.54
CA ASP A 162 -13.78 17.55 1.59
C ASP A 162 -12.65 18.26 0.83
N GLY A 163 -11.60 18.63 1.55
CA GLY A 163 -10.42 19.30 1.03
C GLY A 163 -9.72 18.47 -0.03
N LEU A 164 -9.37 17.22 0.32
CA LEU A 164 -8.70 16.28 -0.56
C LEU A 164 -9.54 15.96 -1.81
N GLN A 165 -10.86 15.82 -1.67
CA GLN A 165 -11.75 15.64 -2.83
C GLN A 165 -11.75 16.88 -3.74
N ARG A 166 -11.76 18.08 -3.16
CA ARG A 166 -11.78 19.34 -3.92
C ARG A 166 -10.47 19.60 -4.67
N VAL A 167 -9.33 19.32 -4.04
CA VAL A 167 -8.01 19.39 -4.70
C VAL A 167 -7.71 18.14 -5.53
N ASN A 168 -8.65 17.19 -5.56
CA ASN A 168 -8.62 15.98 -6.36
C ASN A 168 -7.36 15.13 -6.10
N ILE A 169 -7.02 14.99 -4.82
CA ILE A 169 -5.99 14.07 -4.37
C ILE A 169 -6.61 12.66 -4.36
N PRO A 170 -5.95 11.66 -4.98
CA PRO A 170 -6.45 10.30 -5.08
C PRO A 170 -6.22 9.50 -3.79
N LEU A 171 -6.84 9.92 -2.69
CA LEU A 171 -6.83 9.19 -1.42
C LEU A 171 -8.22 8.61 -1.15
N ALA A 172 -8.28 7.30 -0.93
CA ALA A 172 -9.52 6.62 -0.52
C ALA A 172 -9.82 6.86 0.97
N ASP A 173 -11.07 6.72 1.38
CA ASP A 173 -11.51 7.03 2.74
C ASP A 173 -10.74 6.25 3.83
N HIS A 174 -10.42 4.97 3.57
CA HIS A 174 -9.62 4.16 4.51
C HIS A 174 -8.18 4.69 4.64
N SER A 175 -7.58 5.16 3.54
CA SER A 175 -6.25 5.75 3.50
C SER A 175 -6.24 7.10 4.24
N LEU A 176 -7.33 7.85 4.16
CA LEU A 176 -7.53 9.08 4.92
C LEU A 176 -7.65 8.82 6.42
N GLN A 177 -8.40 7.81 6.84
CA GLN A 177 -8.47 7.41 8.24
C GLN A 177 -7.11 6.97 8.79
N GLN A 178 -6.33 6.24 7.99
CA GLN A 178 -4.96 5.89 8.34
C GLN A 178 -4.09 7.15 8.49
N LEU A 179 -4.16 8.09 7.54
CA LEU A 179 -3.43 9.36 7.60
C LEU A 179 -3.76 10.17 8.85
N MET A 180 -5.05 10.26 9.19
CA MET A 180 -5.52 10.90 10.43
C MET A 180 -4.91 10.22 11.64
N THR A 181 -5.00 8.89 11.72
CA THR A 181 -4.45 8.13 12.85
C THR A 181 -2.92 8.27 12.98
N GLU A 182 -2.21 8.41 11.86
CA GLU A 182 -0.76 8.57 11.84
C GLU A 182 -0.31 9.98 12.25
N LEU A 183 -1.07 11.01 11.84
CA LEU A 183 -0.74 12.41 12.09
C LEU A 183 -1.25 12.91 13.45
N ASP A 184 -2.47 12.54 13.84
CA ASP A 184 -3.10 12.91 15.11
C ASP A 184 -2.37 12.22 16.29
N LYS A 185 -1.36 12.91 16.82
CA LYS A 185 -0.52 12.40 17.91
C LYS A 185 -1.22 12.53 19.24
N ASN A 186 -1.99 13.60 19.39
CA ASN A 186 -2.64 13.94 20.65
C ASN A 186 -3.98 13.17 20.83
N LYS A 187 -4.50 12.55 19.76
CA LYS A 187 -5.74 11.77 19.66
C LYS A 187 -7.00 12.58 19.91
N ASP A 188 -7.01 13.84 19.51
CA ASP A 188 -8.16 14.73 19.63
C ASP A 188 -9.15 14.60 18.44
N GLY A 189 -8.78 13.84 17.41
CA GLY A 189 -9.60 13.61 16.22
C GLY A 189 -9.44 14.66 15.13
N GLU A 190 -8.52 15.61 15.30
CA GLU A 190 -8.15 16.63 14.34
C GLU A 190 -6.65 16.53 14.00
N ILE A 191 -6.23 17.18 12.92
CA ILE A 191 -4.81 17.35 12.59
C ILE A 191 -4.45 18.81 12.74
N ASP A 192 -3.62 19.12 13.73
CA ASP A 192 -3.09 20.48 13.87
C ASP A 192 -1.91 20.74 12.91
N PHE A 193 -1.57 22.01 12.73
CA PHE A 193 -0.47 22.37 11.84
C PHE A 193 0.90 21.80 12.30
N GLY A 194 1.12 21.66 13.61
CA GLY A 194 2.33 21.07 14.18
C GLY A 194 2.45 19.59 13.85
N GLU A 195 1.37 18.84 14.01
CA GLU A 195 1.26 17.42 13.65
C GLU A 195 1.54 17.18 12.16
N LEU A 196 0.99 18.06 11.30
CA LEU A 196 1.25 18.00 9.87
C LEU A 196 2.72 18.29 9.52
N ILE A 197 3.38 19.21 10.24
CA ILE A 197 4.81 19.50 10.07
C ILE A 197 5.67 18.34 10.55
N ASP A 198 5.29 17.66 11.62
CA ASP A 198 5.99 16.46 12.08
C ASP A 198 5.89 15.33 11.05
N GLY A 199 4.72 15.13 10.45
CA GLY A 199 4.58 14.25 9.28
C GLY A 199 5.49 14.66 8.11
N GLN A 200 5.61 15.97 7.82
CA GLN A 200 6.52 16.44 6.77
C GLN A 200 8.00 16.12 7.07
N ARG A 201 8.42 16.18 8.34
CA ARG A 201 9.77 15.80 8.75
C ARG A 201 10.01 14.31 8.56
N GLU A 202 9.04 13.48 8.91
CA GLU A 202 9.09 12.04 8.70
C GLU A 202 9.20 11.68 7.21
N TYR A 203 8.38 12.31 6.37
CA TYR A 203 8.48 12.18 4.91
C TYR A 203 9.89 12.53 4.41
N LYS A 204 10.47 13.66 4.84
CA LYS A 204 11.84 14.04 4.41
C LYS A 204 12.88 12.99 4.78
N ARG A 205 12.74 12.36 5.95
CA ARG A 205 13.61 11.27 6.37
C ARG A 205 13.46 10.05 5.47
N LEU A 206 12.22 9.63 5.18
CA LEU A 206 11.91 8.52 4.28
C LEU A 206 12.47 8.74 2.87
N VAL A 207 12.34 9.95 2.32
CA VAL A 207 12.91 10.30 1.02
C VAL A 207 14.43 10.27 1.05
N GLN A 208 15.06 10.78 2.11
CA GLN A 208 16.52 10.74 2.25
C GLN A 208 17.05 9.31 2.33
N ASP A 209 16.37 8.44 3.06
CA ASP A 209 16.73 7.02 3.16
C ASP A 209 16.53 6.31 1.81
N ALA A 210 15.41 6.56 1.12
CA ALA A 210 15.15 5.99 -0.20
C ALA A 210 16.14 6.45 -1.29
N LEU A 211 16.70 7.65 -1.17
CA LEU A 211 17.74 8.16 -2.08
C LEU A 211 19.11 7.49 -1.85
N ARG A 212 19.34 6.86 -0.69
CA ARG A 212 20.53 6.03 -0.45
C ARG A 212 20.45 4.70 -1.19
N ASP A 213 19.23 4.17 -1.35
CA ASP A 213 18.98 2.87 -1.98
C ASP A 213 18.96 2.94 -3.52
N GLY A 214 18.92 4.13 -4.11
CA GLY A 214 18.97 4.32 -5.56
C GLY A 214 18.44 5.69 -6.03
N PRO A 215 18.59 6.00 -7.33
CA PRO A 215 18.10 7.26 -7.90
C PRO A 215 16.57 7.36 -7.81
N MET A 216 16.06 8.59 -7.70
CA MET A 216 14.66 8.87 -7.35
C MET A 216 13.65 8.18 -8.28
N ASP A 217 13.92 8.17 -9.58
CA ASP A 217 13.12 7.51 -10.61
C ASP A 217 12.95 6.00 -10.44
N SER A 218 13.90 5.34 -9.76
CA SER A 218 13.87 3.90 -9.52
C SER A 218 13.29 3.50 -8.15
N ASN A 219 13.33 4.39 -7.16
CA ASN A 219 12.91 4.09 -5.79
C ASN A 219 11.41 4.29 -5.56
N ILE A 220 10.89 3.76 -4.45
CA ILE A 220 9.45 3.75 -4.16
C ILE A 220 8.85 5.17 -4.19
N VAL A 221 9.55 6.17 -3.67
CA VAL A 221 9.09 7.57 -3.63
C VAL A 221 8.97 8.16 -5.03
N GLY A 222 9.94 7.97 -5.91
CA GLY A 222 9.81 8.52 -7.27
C GLY A 222 8.87 7.72 -8.16
N GLN A 223 8.68 6.41 -7.92
CA GLN A 223 7.60 5.67 -8.58
C GLN A 223 6.21 6.23 -8.21
N ILE A 224 5.99 6.57 -6.93
CA ILE A 224 4.78 7.30 -6.47
C ILE A 224 4.64 8.63 -7.23
N GLY A 225 5.72 9.41 -7.27
CA GLY A 225 5.75 10.69 -7.98
C GLY A 225 5.46 10.57 -9.48
N ILE A 226 5.94 9.52 -10.15
CA ILE A 226 5.68 9.24 -11.58
C ILE A 226 4.20 8.89 -11.78
N LYS A 227 3.66 7.95 -11.01
CA LYS A 227 2.24 7.56 -11.06
C LYS A 227 1.32 8.76 -10.80
N MET A 228 1.67 9.61 -9.84
CA MET A 228 0.89 10.80 -9.51
C MET A 228 0.94 11.86 -10.61
N LYS A 229 2.09 12.07 -11.25
CA LYS A 229 2.20 12.95 -12.43
C LYS A 229 1.31 12.46 -13.57
N GLN A 230 1.31 11.16 -13.85
CA GLN A 230 0.43 10.56 -14.86
C GLN A 230 -1.04 10.80 -14.51
N HIS A 231 -1.45 10.50 -13.27
CA HIS A 231 -2.83 10.72 -12.81
C HIS A 231 -3.30 12.18 -12.95
N ILE A 232 -2.46 13.14 -12.51
CA ILE A 232 -2.75 14.57 -12.62
C ILE A 232 -2.87 14.98 -14.10
N HIS A 233 -1.99 14.47 -14.96
CA HIS A 233 -1.99 14.74 -16.40
C HIS A 233 -3.24 14.20 -17.09
N ASP A 234 -3.60 12.93 -16.84
CA ASP A 234 -4.75 12.27 -17.46
C ASP A 234 -6.06 13.00 -17.11
N LYS A 235 -6.23 13.43 -15.85
CA LYS A 235 -7.40 14.24 -15.46
C LYS A 235 -7.39 15.64 -16.08
N TYR A 236 -6.22 16.26 -16.28
CA TYR A 236 -6.13 17.55 -16.97
C TYR A 236 -6.52 17.43 -18.45
N LEU A 237 -6.14 16.33 -19.11
CA LEU A 237 -6.54 16.03 -20.49
C LEU A 237 -8.05 15.73 -20.61
N MET A 238 -8.63 15.02 -19.64
CA MET A 238 -10.07 14.76 -19.61
C MET A 238 -10.91 16.04 -19.45
N ARG A 239 -10.42 17.04 -18.71
CA ARG A 239 -11.09 18.34 -18.57
C ARG A 239 -11.10 19.22 -19.83
N LYS A 240 -10.26 18.92 -20.83
CA LYS A 240 -10.22 19.66 -22.12
C LYS A 240 -11.10 19.05 -23.21
N LYS A 241 -11.75 17.91 -22.95
CA LYS A 241 -12.57 17.18 -23.93
C LYS A 241 -14.07 17.52 -23.88
N PHE A 242 -14.48 18.52 -23.12
CA PHE A 242 -15.86 19.01 -23.06
C PHE A 242 -15.88 20.53 -23.07
#